data_AF-A0A6G7Y6E0-F1
#
_entry.id   AF-A0A6G7Y6E0-F1
#
_cell.length_a   1.000
_cell.length_b   1.000
_cell.length_c   1.000
_cell.angle_alpha   90.00
_cell.angle_beta   90.00
_cell.angle_gamma   90.00
#
_symmetry.space_group_name_H-M   'P 1'
#
loop_
_entity.id
_entity.type
_entity.pdbx_description
1 polymer ?
#
loop_
_entity_poly.entity_id
_entity_poly.type
_entity_poly.pdbx_seq_one_letter_code
_entity_poly.pdbx_strand_id
1 'polypeptide(L)'
;MPGNTPENGDVYRVYRNVTTDPAKVGKPRRPIACVAAQKADPYAWRGMARSSTDGRPQDGDLFSPHQDSLGLDKDGYWSTRWLHHVLKAKTGGLACSYLGHLTQPEKSDVLALYRNRLK
;
A
#
# COMPACT_ATOMS: atom_id res chain seq x y z
N MET A 1 10.61 6.92 15.65
CA MET A 1 9.78 5.71 15.74
C MET A 1 9.62 5.16 14.34
N PRO A 2 9.75 3.83 14.13
CA PRO A 2 9.46 3.24 12.82
C PRO A 2 8.03 3.57 12.41
N GLY A 3 7.80 3.78 11.11
CA GLY A 3 6.46 3.97 10.59
C GLY A 3 5.89 5.39 10.63
N ASN A 4 6.65 6.41 11.04
CA ASN A 4 6.21 7.83 10.91
C ASN A 4 6.66 8.45 9.59
N THR A 5 7.72 7.90 9.00
CA THR A 5 8.21 8.27 7.68
C THR A 5 8.04 7.07 6.76
N PRO A 6 7.27 7.18 5.67
CA PRO A 6 7.03 6.07 4.78
C PRO A 6 8.29 5.73 3.97
N GLU A 7 8.66 4.46 3.96
CA GLU A 7 9.70 3.92 3.07
C GLU A 7 9.10 2.99 2.03
N ASN A 8 9.77 2.87 0.88
CA ASN A 8 9.29 1.97 -0.17
C ASN A 8 9.29 0.51 0.34
N GLY A 9 8.15 -0.16 0.23
CA GLY A 9 7.91 -1.50 0.75
C GLY A 9 7.30 -1.54 2.15
N ASP A 10 7.20 -0.41 2.85
CA ASP A 10 6.44 -0.36 4.11
C ASP A 10 4.95 -0.62 3.86
N VAL A 11 4.30 -1.32 4.79
CA VAL A 11 2.87 -1.59 4.75
C VAL A 11 2.18 -0.87 5.90
N TYR A 12 1.09 -0.19 5.58
CA TYR A 12 0.29 0.55 6.54
C TYR A 12 -1.17 0.08 6.48
N ARG A 13 -1.84 0.07 7.63
CA ARG A 13 -3.30 0.00 7.70
C ARG A 13 -3.84 1.41 7.51
N VAL A 14 -4.29 1.72 6.30
CA VAL A 14 -4.71 3.06 5.91
C VAL A 14 -6.23 3.13 5.91
N TYR A 15 -6.79 4.03 6.72
CA TYR A 15 -8.19 4.39 6.65
C TYR A 15 -8.43 5.35 5.47
N ARG A 16 -9.58 5.24 4.82
CA ARG A 16 -9.85 6.04 3.61
C ARG A 16 -9.78 7.55 3.84
N ASN A 17 -10.11 8.02 5.03
CA ASN A 17 -10.14 9.44 5.41
C ASN A 17 -8.75 10.08 5.57
N VAL A 18 -7.67 9.31 5.50
CA VAL A 18 -6.28 9.82 5.50
C VAL A 18 -5.64 9.75 4.11
N THR A 19 -6.45 9.57 3.08
CA THR A 19 -6.04 9.68 1.68
C THR A 19 -6.62 10.94 1.05
N THR A 20 -6.04 11.42 -0.05
CA THR A 20 -6.57 12.60 -0.74
C THR A 20 -7.89 12.33 -1.48
N ASP A 21 -8.23 11.06 -1.72
CA ASP A 21 -9.46 10.65 -2.39
C ASP A 21 -10.08 9.44 -1.67
N PRO A 22 -10.83 9.68 -0.57
CA PRO A 22 -11.41 8.61 0.25
C PRO A 22 -12.39 7.71 -0.50
N ALA A 23 -13.06 8.23 -1.54
CA ALA A 23 -14.03 7.47 -2.31
C ALA A 23 -13.35 6.34 -3.11
N LYS A 24 -12.18 6.63 -3.71
CA LYS A 24 -11.42 5.63 -4.49
C LYS A 24 -10.88 4.47 -3.67
N VAL A 25 -10.69 4.63 -2.36
CA VAL A 25 -10.26 3.51 -1.48
C VAL A 25 -11.36 2.43 -1.39
N GLY A 26 -12.63 2.82 -1.55
CA GLY A 26 -13.81 1.96 -1.52
C GLY A 26 -14.17 1.41 -0.14
N LYS A 27 -13.23 0.74 0.53
CA LYS A 27 -13.40 0.18 1.88
C LYS A 27 -13.03 1.21 2.97
N PRO A 28 -13.55 1.08 4.21
CA PRO A 28 -13.20 1.99 5.31
C PRO A 28 -11.70 2.04 5.61
N ARG A 29 -11.01 0.90 5.48
CA ARG A 29 -9.56 0.76 5.61
C ARG A 29 -9.02 -0.38 4.76
N ARG A 30 -7.76 -0.29 4.36
CA ARG A 30 -7.04 -1.35 3.62
C ARG A 30 -5.56 -1.42 4.03
N PRO A 31 -4.91 -2.58 3.92
CA PRO A 31 -3.46 -2.64 3.83
C PRO A 31 -3.00 -1.94 2.55
N ILE A 32 -2.04 -1.03 2.69
CA ILE A 32 -1.46 -0.28 1.58
C ILE A 32 0.07 -0.33 1.70
N ALA A 33 0.74 -0.83 0.66
CA ALA A 33 2.18 -0.80 0.55
C ALA A 33 2.64 0.55 -0.02
N CYS A 34 3.62 1.19 0.60
CA CYS A 34 4.26 2.38 0.07
C CYS A 34 5.11 2.01 -1.15
N VAL A 35 4.73 2.54 -2.32
CA VAL A 35 5.41 2.28 -3.60
C VAL A 35 6.21 3.47 -4.10
N ALA A 36 5.90 4.67 -3.61
CA ALA A 36 6.80 5.81 -3.67
C ALA A 36 6.64 6.70 -2.43
N ALA A 37 7.67 6.74 -1.59
CA ALA A 37 7.75 7.62 -0.42
C ALA A 37 7.71 9.12 -0.75
N GLN A 38 8.02 9.49 -2.01
CA GLN A 38 8.09 10.86 -2.52
C GLN A 38 8.84 11.80 -1.55
N LYS A 39 10.12 11.57 -1.29
CA LYS A 39 10.88 12.31 -0.25
C LYS A 39 10.82 13.84 -0.38
N ALA A 40 10.72 14.37 -1.60
CA ALA A 40 10.60 15.81 -1.87
C ALA A 40 9.17 16.37 -1.74
N ASP A 41 8.13 15.53 -1.72
CA ASP A 41 6.74 15.94 -1.55
C ASP A 41 6.41 15.98 -0.05
N PRO A 42 6.08 17.13 0.57
CA PRO A 42 5.79 17.17 1.99
C PRO A 42 4.38 16.66 2.34
N TYR A 43 3.47 16.54 1.36
CA TYR A 43 2.05 16.32 1.61
C TYR A 43 1.66 14.85 1.59
N ALA A 44 2.13 14.10 0.59
CA ALA A 44 1.67 12.74 0.39
C ALA A 44 2.75 11.78 -0.11
N TRP A 45 2.50 10.49 0.09
CA TRP A 45 3.23 9.39 -0.54
C TRP A 45 2.26 8.54 -1.36
N ARG A 46 2.80 7.78 -2.33
CA ARG A 46 2.01 6.87 -3.18
C ARG A 46 1.98 5.48 -2.58
N GLY A 47 0.78 4.98 -2.36
CA GLY A 47 0.52 3.65 -1.87
C GLY A 47 -0.25 2.78 -2.88
N MET A 48 0.02 1.49 -2.87
CA MET A 48 -0.72 0.47 -3.61
C MET A 48 -1.53 -0.36 -2.63
N ALA A 49 -2.86 -0.40 -2.81
CA ALA A 49 -3.72 -1.17 -1.92
C ALA A 49 -3.71 -2.66 -2.28
N ARG A 50 -3.87 -3.48 -1.25
CA ARG A 50 -4.12 -4.92 -1.39
C ARG A 50 -5.62 -5.21 -1.51
N SER A 51 -5.97 -6.13 -2.38
CA SER A 51 -7.32 -6.68 -2.50
C SER A 51 -7.30 -8.19 -2.24
N SER A 52 -8.13 -8.68 -1.32
CA SER A 52 -8.31 -10.10 -1.06
C SER A 52 -9.51 -10.73 -1.78
N THR A 53 -10.28 -9.94 -2.54
CA THR A 53 -11.55 -10.40 -3.15
C THR A 53 -11.69 -10.07 -4.64
N ASP A 54 -10.93 -9.10 -5.16
CA ASP A 54 -10.98 -8.67 -6.58
C ASP A 54 -9.56 -8.64 -7.14
N GLY A 55 -8.90 -9.81 -7.14
CA GLY A 55 -7.61 -9.99 -7.80
C GLY A 55 -7.81 -10.41 -9.25
N ARG A 56 -7.02 -9.81 -10.15
CA ARG A 56 -7.03 -10.11 -11.58
C ARG A 56 -5.60 -10.39 -12.06
N PRO A 57 -5.05 -11.58 -11.73
CA PRO A 57 -3.68 -11.92 -12.13
C PRO A 57 -3.47 -11.87 -13.65
N GLN A 58 -4.51 -12.20 -14.44
CA GLN A 58 -4.49 -12.08 -15.89
C GLN A 58 -4.37 -10.63 -16.40
N ASP A 59 -4.75 -9.65 -15.58
CA ASP A 59 -4.65 -8.22 -15.89
C ASP A 59 -3.38 -7.60 -15.23
N GLY A 60 -2.48 -8.43 -14.70
CA GLY A 60 -1.20 -7.99 -14.11
C GLY A 60 -1.23 -7.68 -12.62
N ASP A 61 -2.30 -8.03 -11.90
CA ASP A 61 -2.30 -7.94 -10.43
C ASP A 61 -1.30 -8.95 -9.84
N LEU A 62 -0.45 -8.48 -8.92
CA LEU A 62 0.60 -9.30 -8.32
C LEU A 62 0.05 -10.07 -7.12
N PHE A 63 0.19 -11.39 -7.14
CA PHE A 63 -0.19 -12.25 -6.01
C PHE A 63 0.57 -11.87 -4.74
N SER A 64 -0.13 -11.90 -3.61
CA SER A 64 0.38 -11.61 -2.28
C SER A 64 -0.17 -12.65 -1.31
N PRO A 65 0.68 -13.49 -0.70
CA PRO A 65 0.22 -14.53 0.21
C PRO A 65 -0.30 -13.93 1.52
N HIS A 66 -1.02 -14.77 2.28
CA HIS A 66 -1.24 -14.61 3.71
C HIS A 66 0.07 -14.31 4.47
N GLN A 67 0.06 -13.28 5.33
CA GLN A 67 1.23 -12.87 6.13
C GLN A 67 0.79 -12.32 7.50
N ASP A 68 0.80 -13.19 8.52
CA ASP A 68 0.41 -12.83 9.89
C ASP A 68 1.23 -11.67 10.47
N SER A 69 2.53 -11.63 10.17
CA SER A 69 3.45 -10.58 10.66
C SER A 69 3.06 -9.17 10.20
N LEU A 70 2.35 -9.06 9.08
CA LEU A 70 1.83 -7.80 8.53
C LEU A 70 0.32 -7.66 8.75
N GLY A 71 -0.32 -8.60 9.46
CA GLY A 71 -1.78 -8.65 9.64
C GLY A 71 -2.55 -8.83 8.33
N LEU A 72 -1.96 -9.51 7.35
CA LEU A 72 -2.59 -9.87 6.08
C LEU A 72 -3.22 -11.26 6.22
N ASP A 73 -4.46 -11.29 6.72
CA ASP A 73 -5.20 -12.47 7.21
C ASP A 73 -5.70 -13.49 6.15
N LYS A 74 -5.45 -13.23 4.87
CA LYS A 74 -5.72 -14.17 3.76
C LYS A 74 -4.93 -13.76 2.53
N ASP A 75 -4.87 -14.66 1.56
CA ASP A 75 -4.30 -14.38 0.23
C ASP A 75 -5.01 -13.21 -0.47
N GLY A 76 -4.28 -12.58 -1.38
CA GLY A 76 -4.76 -11.40 -2.07
C GLY A 76 -3.79 -10.95 -3.14
N TYR A 77 -3.98 -9.72 -3.60
CA TYR A 77 -3.25 -9.18 -4.73
C TYR A 77 -2.95 -7.70 -4.55
N TRP A 78 -1.74 -7.29 -4.93
CA TRP A 78 -1.35 -5.89 -5.11
C TRP A 78 -1.73 -5.46 -6.53
N SER A 79 -2.36 -4.30 -6.66
CA SER A 79 -2.91 -3.87 -7.94
C SER A 79 -2.66 -2.39 -8.21
N THR A 80 -2.17 -2.09 -9.41
CA THR A 80 -2.01 -0.71 -9.92
C THR A 80 -3.35 -0.02 -10.14
N ARG A 81 -4.47 -0.75 -10.20
CA ARG A 81 -5.84 -0.21 -10.23
C ARG A 81 -6.16 0.58 -8.96
N TRP A 82 -5.51 0.25 -7.85
CA TRP A 82 -5.78 0.81 -6.52
C TRP A 82 -4.57 1.58 -5.97
N LEU A 83 -4.18 2.63 -6.69
CA LEU A 83 -3.14 3.57 -6.27
C LEU A 83 -3.75 4.78 -5.54
N HIS A 84 -3.21 5.07 -4.36
CA HIS A 84 -3.70 6.14 -3.50
C HIS A 84 -2.58 7.10 -3.11
N HIS A 85 -2.93 8.37 -2.93
CA HIS A 85 -2.08 9.32 -2.21
C HIS A 85 -2.48 9.31 -0.75
N VAL A 86 -1.53 8.96 0.12
CA VAL A 86 -1.73 8.90 1.57
C VAL A 86 -1.04 10.08 2.22
N LEU A 87 -1.74 10.77 3.13
CA LEU A 87 -1.27 12.00 3.75
C LEU A 87 -0.11 11.73 4.71
N LYS A 88 1.04 12.36 4.47
CA LYS A 88 2.24 12.21 5.29
C LYS A 88 2.03 12.61 6.75
N ALA A 89 1.27 13.67 6.98
CA ALA A 89 0.92 14.15 8.31
C ALA A 89 0.11 13.15 9.15
N LYS A 90 -0.41 12.07 8.54
CA LYS A 90 -1.19 11.03 9.21
C LYS A 90 -0.42 9.72 9.38
N THR A 91 0.70 9.55 8.67
CA THR A 91 1.54 8.33 8.69
C THR A 91 2.01 8.01 10.10
N GLY A 92 1.87 6.74 10.51
CA GLY A 92 2.21 6.27 11.85
C GLY A 92 1.13 6.51 12.90
N GLY A 93 0.11 7.33 12.60
CA GLY A 93 -1.04 7.54 13.47
C GLY A 93 -2.05 6.39 13.42
N LEU A 94 -3.08 6.44 14.29
CA LEU A 94 -4.10 5.38 14.41
C LEU A 94 -4.85 5.08 13.10
N ALA A 95 -5.02 6.09 12.24
CA ALA A 95 -5.69 5.97 10.95
C ALA A 95 -4.74 5.58 9.79
N CYS A 96 -3.43 5.49 10.04
CA CYS A 96 -2.40 5.08 9.09
C CYS A 96 -1.29 4.31 9.84
N SER A 97 -1.68 3.26 10.57
CA SER A 97 -0.76 2.57 11.48
C SER A 97 0.21 1.69 10.70
N TYR A 98 1.49 1.74 11.07
CA TYR A 98 2.52 0.87 10.50
C TYR A 98 2.24 -0.59 10.84
N LEU A 99 2.32 -1.48 9.84
CA LEU A 99 2.14 -2.92 9.99
C LEU A 99 3.46 -3.68 9.87
N GLY A 100 4.46 -3.09 9.21
CA GLY A 100 5.75 -3.72 8.93
C GLY A 100 6.22 -3.38 7.53
N HIS A 101 7.14 -4.18 7.01
CA HIS A 101 7.67 -4.01 5.66
C HIS A 101 7.57 -5.32 4.89
N LEU A 102 7.33 -5.21 3.59
CA LEU A 102 7.42 -6.33 2.66
C LEU A 102 8.87 -6.85 2.63
N THR A 103 9.02 -8.16 2.71
CA THR A 103 10.28 -8.85 2.53
C THR A 103 10.55 -9.12 1.06
N GLN A 104 11.77 -9.54 0.73
CA GLN A 104 12.09 -10.02 -0.61
C GLN A 104 11.55 -11.44 -0.81
N PRO A 105 11.08 -11.80 -2.03
CA PRO A 105 11.11 -11.01 -3.26
C PRO A 105 9.93 -10.03 -3.45
N GLU A 106 8.83 -10.20 -2.70
CA GLU A 106 7.57 -9.48 -2.90
C GLU A 106 7.74 -7.95 -2.92
N LYS A 107 8.61 -7.41 -2.06
CA LYS A 107 8.96 -5.98 -2.06
C LYS A 107 9.44 -5.51 -3.43
N SER A 108 10.36 -6.24 -4.06
CA SER A 108 10.89 -5.85 -5.36
C SER A 108 9.82 -5.95 -6.44
N ASP A 109 8.99 -6.98 -6.40
CA ASP A 109 7.93 -7.20 -7.37
C ASP A 109 6.85 -6.12 -7.30
N VAL A 110 6.42 -5.74 -6.09
CA VAL A 110 5.46 -4.64 -5.88
C VAL A 110 6.00 -3.31 -6.41
N LEU A 111 7.28 -3.01 -6.14
CA LEU A 111 7.91 -1.79 -6.62
C LEU A 111 8.12 -1.81 -8.14
N ALA A 112 8.44 -2.97 -8.71
CA ALA A 112 8.57 -3.15 -10.15
C ALA A 112 7.21 -2.98 -10.85
N LEU A 113 6.16 -3.60 -10.31
CA LEU A 113 4.78 -3.45 -10.78
C LEU A 113 4.38 -1.97 -10.81
N TYR A 114 4.64 -1.22 -9.73
CA TYR A 114 4.38 0.21 -9.70
C TYR A 114 5.17 0.99 -10.76
N ARG A 115 6.47 0.72 -10.90
CA ARG A 115 7.33 1.44 -11.87
C ARG A 115 6.91 1.19 -13.32
N ASN A 116 6.45 -0.02 -13.63
CA ASN A 116 6.04 -0.40 -14.99
C ASN A 116 4.61 0.02 -15.36
N ARG A 117 3.83 0.59 -14.44
CA ARG A 117 2.42 0.97 -14.68
C ARG A 117 2.15 1.99 -15.81
N LEU A 118 3.20 2.67 -16.29
CA LEU A 118 3.12 3.71 -17.32
C LEU A 118 3.61 3.23 -18.69
N LYS A 119 4.03 1.96 -18.78
CA LYS A 119 4.32 1.31 -20.05
C LYS A 119 3.05 0.67 -20.58
#